data_AF-A0A7C9AYS5-F1
#
_entry.id   AF-A0A7C9AYS5-F1
#
_cell.length_a   1.000
_cell.length_b   1.000
_cell.length_c   1.000
_cell.angle_alpha   90.00
_cell.angle_beta   90.00
_cell.angle_gamma   90.00
#
_symmetry.space_group_name_H-M   'P 1'
#
loop_
_entity.id
_entity.type
_entity.pdbx_description
1 polymer ?
#
loop_
_entity_poly.entity_id
_entity_poly.type
_entity_poly.pdbx_seq_one_letter_code
_entity_poly.pdbx_strand_id
1 'polypeptide(L)'
;ILSHNLVDLLRQLSRAFDNAYDDLMKAFSERNKFGNLPYGFRANTWLTPPAAAQSPSIFPPLPVEDESWGGNGGGWGRDGKYDLIPWANEFRFVASMPCKTPEERQIRDRKAFLIHSLFVDVAIFRAVSTLRHVMEKMNLTPTTVNDGILHTEKLGDLNITVMKDASLASSKIDTKIDGLRATALDQ
;
A
#
# COMPACT_ATOMS: atom_id res chain seq x y z
N ILE A 1 42.73 -14.64 6.03
CA ILE A 1 41.34 -14.38 6.46
C ILE A 1 40.46 -14.77 5.28
N LEU A 2 39.74 -15.89 5.38
CA LEU A 2 38.79 -16.31 4.35
C LEU A 2 37.40 -16.02 4.92
N SER A 3 36.77 -14.94 4.46
CA SER A 3 35.45 -14.52 4.90
C SER A 3 34.60 -14.30 3.66
N HIS A 4 33.42 -14.91 3.60
CA HIS A 4 32.53 -14.83 2.45
C HIS A 4 31.49 -13.71 2.56
N ASN A 5 31.44 -13.02 3.71
CA ASN A 5 30.60 -11.84 3.91
C ASN A 5 31.28 -10.84 4.88
N LEU A 6 30.79 -9.59 4.85
CA LEU A 6 31.33 -8.48 5.65
C LEU A 6 31.16 -8.72 7.16
N VAL A 7 30.07 -9.34 7.58
CA VAL A 7 29.80 -9.59 9.00
C VAL A 7 30.84 -10.54 9.59
N ASP A 8 31.09 -11.67 8.92
CA ASP A 8 32.10 -12.65 9.33
C ASP A 8 33.50 -12.03 9.37
N LEU A 9 33.81 -11.16 8.40
CA LEU A 9 35.06 -10.40 8.38
C LEU A 9 35.16 -9.46 9.61
N LEU A 10 34.11 -8.71 9.91
CA LEU A 10 34.08 -7.78 11.05
C LEU A 10 34.16 -8.50 12.40
N ARG A 11 33.50 -9.65 12.53
CA ARG A 11 33.60 -10.53 13.70
C ARG A 11 35.02 -11.04 13.90
N GLN A 12 35.72 -11.39 12.82
CA GLN A 12 37.13 -11.85 12.90
C GLN A 12 38.12 -10.72 13.19
N LEU A 13 37.88 -9.51 12.66
CA LEU A 13 38.79 -8.37 12.80
C LEU A 13 38.61 -7.60 14.13
N SER A 14 37.42 -7.61 14.73
CA SER A 14 37.11 -6.83 15.91
C SER A 14 36.42 -7.66 16.98
N ARG A 15 37.14 -7.95 18.07
CA ARG A 15 36.57 -8.61 19.26
C ARG A 15 35.43 -7.81 19.89
N ALA A 16 35.51 -6.48 19.84
CA ALA A 16 34.44 -5.62 20.35
C ALA A 16 33.17 -5.78 19.52
N PHE A 17 33.31 -5.90 18.20
CA PHE A 17 32.18 -6.15 17.31
C PHE A 17 31.61 -7.56 17.50
N ASP A 18 32.46 -8.59 17.58
CA ASP A 18 32.02 -9.98 17.79
C ASP A 18 31.18 -10.13 19.07
N ASN A 19 31.66 -9.56 20.17
CA ASN A 19 30.94 -9.57 21.45
C ASN A 19 29.59 -8.82 21.38
N ALA A 20 29.53 -7.70 20.64
CA ALA A 20 28.30 -6.90 20.52
C ALA A 20 27.32 -7.43 19.47
N TYR A 21 27.77 -8.27 18.54
CA TYR A 21 26.98 -8.71 17.40
C TYR A 21 25.79 -9.58 17.83
N ASP A 22 26.00 -10.51 18.75
CA ASP A 22 24.92 -11.40 19.20
C ASP A 22 23.85 -10.63 19.99
N ASP A 23 24.27 -9.67 20.83
CA ASP A 23 23.37 -8.74 21.51
C ASP A 23 22.61 -7.85 20.51
N LEU A 24 23.28 -7.37 19.46
CA LEU A 24 22.66 -6.61 18.38
C LEU A 24 21.62 -7.44 17.63
N MET A 25 21.93 -8.70 17.29
CA MET A 25 21.00 -9.60 16.60
C MET A 25 19.82 -9.99 17.48
N LYS A 26 20.04 -10.15 18.78
CA LYS A 26 18.98 -10.36 19.77
C LYS A 26 18.08 -9.14 19.88
N ALA A 27 18.65 -7.95 20.10
CA ALA A 27 17.91 -6.69 20.16
C ALA A 27 17.16 -6.41 18.86
N PHE A 28 17.77 -6.72 17.71
CA PHE A 28 17.13 -6.63 16.40
C PHE A 28 15.91 -7.55 16.33
N SER A 29 16.04 -8.82 16.72
CA SER A 29 14.95 -9.79 16.70
C SER A 29 13.82 -9.43 17.67
N GLU A 30 14.16 -8.92 18.87
CA GLU A 30 13.19 -8.48 19.87
C GLU A 30 12.47 -7.18 19.49
N ARG A 31 13.17 -6.24 18.83
CA ARG A 31 12.55 -5.03 18.29
C ARG A 31 11.70 -5.34 17.06
N ASN A 32 12.00 -6.45 16.38
CA ASN A 32 11.37 -6.89 15.15
C ASN A 32 10.53 -8.17 15.32
N LYS A 33 9.88 -8.32 16.49
CA LYS A 33 9.00 -9.46 16.83
C LYS A 33 7.93 -9.75 15.78
N PHE A 34 7.54 -8.72 15.05
CA PHE A 34 6.46 -8.75 14.08
C PHE A 34 6.93 -8.88 12.64
N GLY A 35 8.23 -9.07 12.42
CA GLY A 35 8.85 -9.27 11.11
C GLY A 35 8.48 -8.16 10.15
N ASN A 36 9.19 -7.03 10.23
CA ASN A 36 9.05 -5.82 9.42
C ASN A 36 7.71 -5.76 8.69
N LEU A 37 6.72 -5.16 9.36
CA LEU A 37 5.60 -4.54 8.65
C LEU A 37 6.16 -3.81 7.42
N PRO A 38 5.46 -3.82 6.29
CA PRO A 38 5.95 -3.36 4.99
C PRO A 38 6.11 -1.84 4.98
N TYR A 39 7.09 -1.34 5.73
CA TYR A 39 7.62 0.00 5.62
C TYR A 39 8.98 -0.11 4.93
N GLY A 40 9.19 0.80 3.99
CA GLY A 40 10.15 0.70 2.90
C GLY A 40 11.62 0.55 3.30
N PHE A 41 12.44 0.42 2.25
CA PHE A 41 13.90 0.37 2.22
C PHE A 41 14.59 0.42 3.59
N ARG A 42 15.10 -0.74 4.02
CA ARG A 42 15.89 -0.82 5.25
C ARG A 42 17.14 0.04 5.09
N ALA A 43 17.34 1.01 5.97
CA ALA A 43 18.60 1.75 6.08
C ALA A 43 19.79 0.82 6.40
N ASN A 44 19.53 -0.34 7.01
CA ASN A 44 20.55 -1.33 7.39
C ASN A 44 20.43 -2.61 6.55
N THR A 45 20.72 -2.52 5.25
CA THR A 45 20.75 -3.68 4.32
C THR A 45 21.81 -4.72 4.72
N TRP A 46 22.81 -4.32 5.49
CA TRP A 46 23.86 -5.20 6.03
C TRP A 46 23.41 -6.05 7.24
N LEU A 47 22.34 -5.64 7.95
CA LEU A 47 21.76 -6.37 9.07
C LEU A 47 20.71 -7.37 8.57
N THR A 48 21.22 -8.48 8.04
CA THR A 48 20.41 -9.63 7.60
C THR A 48 20.57 -10.77 8.61
N PRO A 49 19.47 -11.36 9.12
CA PRO A 49 19.57 -12.52 10.01
C PRO A 49 20.44 -13.63 9.40
N PRO A 50 21.32 -14.29 10.18
CA PRO A 50 22.21 -15.33 9.66
C PRO A 50 21.51 -16.42 8.84
N ALA A 51 20.30 -16.83 9.26
CA ALA A 51 19.48 -17.79 8.51
C ALA A 51 19.10 -17.31 7.10
N ALA A 52 18.89 -16.01 6.91
CA ALA A 52 18.61 -15.42 5.61
C ALA A 52 19.87 -15.22 4.75
N ALA A 53 21.02 -14.97 5.39
CA ALA A 53 22.30 -14.86 4.69
C ALA A 53 22.84 -16.21 4.20
N GLN A 54 22.65 -17.28 4.99
CA GLN A 54 23.15 -18.62 4.66
C GLN A 54 22.30 -19.36 3.63
N SER A 55 21.03 -18.99 3.46
CA SER A 55 20.14 -19.64 2.50
C SER A 55 19.26 -18.64 1.75
N PRO A 56 19.85 -17.80 0.86
CA PRO A 56 19.11 -16.74 0.17
C PRO A 56 17.95 -17.27 -0.67
N SER A 57 18.08 -18.48 -1.23
CA SER A 57 17.06 -19.12 -2.08
C SER A 57 15.77 -19.49 -1.34
N ILE A 58 15.81 -19.58 0.00
CA ILE A 58 14.62 -19.83 0.83
C ILE A 58 13.79 -18.55 0.97
N PHE A 59 14.42 -17.39 0.81
CA PHE A 59 13.76 -16.10 0.97
C PHE A 59 13.30 -15.58 -0.38
N PRO A 60 12.05 -15.08 -0.49
CA PRO A 60 11.58 -14.48 -1.72
C PRO A 60 12.49 -13.29 -2.06
N PRO A 61 12.81 -13.08 -3.36
CA PRO A 61 13.54 -11.90 -3.77
C PRO A 61 12.77 -10.65 -3.32
N LEU A 62 13.51 -9.58 -3.02
CA LEU A 62 12.88 -8.30 -2.69
C LEU A 62 12.01 -7.88 -3.89
N PRO A 63 10.76 -7.44 -3.64
CA PRO A 63 9.91 -6.99 -4.72
C PRO A 63 10.58 -5.82 -5.43
N VAL A 64 10.78 -5.95 -6.74
CA VAL A 64 11.27 -4.87 -7.59
C VAL A 64 10.03 -4.13 -8.08
N GLU A 65 9.79 -2.93 -7.54
CA GLU A 65 8.69 -2.09 -8.01
C GLU A 65 9.08 -1.32 -9.27
N ASP A 66 10.35 -1.04 -9.50
CA ASP A 66 10.81 -0.25 -10.63
C ASP A 66 10.71 -1.02 -11.96
N GLU A 67 9.89 -0.50 -12.89
CA GLU A 67 9.67 -1.07 -14.23
C GLU A 67 10.97 -1.14 -15.03
N SER A 68 11.91 -0.20 -14.82
CA SER A 68 13.20 -0.20 -15.50
C SER A 68 14.12 -1.35 -15.09
N TRP A 69 13.83 -1.99 -13.95
CA TRP A 69 14.55 -3.16 -13.42
C TRP A 69 13.72 -4.45 -13.51
N GLY A 70 12.73 -4.50 -14.39
CA GLY A 70 11.85 -5.67 -14.57
C GLY A 70 10.78 -5.81 -13.49
N GLY A 71 10.56 -4.77 -12.69
CA GLY A 71 9.42 -4.62 -11.81
C GLY A 71 8.12 -4.36 -12.57
N ASN A 72 6.99 -4.44 -11.89
CA ASN A 72 5.67 -4.18 -12.47
C ASN A 72 5.15 -2.75 -12.18
N GLY A 73 6.02 -1.84 -11.74
CA GLY A 73 5.67 -0.48 -11.34
C GLY A 73 5.09 -0.37 -9.94
N GLY A 74 5.04 -1.49 -9.20
CA GLY A 74 4.38 -1.56 -7.90
C GLY A 74 2.85 -1.45 -8.01
N GLY A 75 2.21 -1.72 -6.87
CA GLY A 75 0.76 -1.78 -6.75
C GLY A 75 0.14 -3.02 -7.39
N TRP A 76 -1.03 -3.41 -6.88
CA TRP A 76 -1.71 -4.65 -7.30
C TRP A 76 -3.01 -4.36 -8.05
N GLY A 77 -3.48 -3.11 -8.07
CA GLY A 77 -4.78 -2.71 -8.63
C GLY A 77 -4.83 -2.44 -10.15
N ARG A 78 -3.76 -2.67 -10.92
CA ARG A 78 -3.64 -2.22 -12.31
C ARG A 78 -4.49 -3.00 -13.33
N ASP A 79 -4.56 -4.32 -13.19
CA ASP A 79 -5.09 -5.21 -14.25
C ASP A 79 -6.61 -5.39 -14.21
N GLY A 80 -7.33 -4.61 -13.39
CA GLY A 80 -8.77 -4.75 -13.15
C GLY A 80 -9.21 -6.07 -12.50
N LYS A 81 -8.26 -6.98 -12.21
CA LYS A 81 -8.49 -8.26 -11.52
C LYS A 81 -9.26 -8.11 -10.20
N TYR A 82 -9.15 -6.94 -9.56
CA TYR A 82 -9.66 -6.67 -8.23
C TYR A 82 -10.84 -5.69 -8.21
N ASP A 83 -11.40 -5.31 -9.36
CA ASP A 83 -12.47 -4.29 -9.41
C ASP A 83 -13.77 -4.73 -8.77
N LEU A 84 -14.06 -6.04 -8.78
CA LEU A 84 -15.29 -6.63 -8.26
C LEU A 84 -15.14 -7.17 -6.83
N ILE A 85 -14.08 -6.78 -6.11
CA ILE A 85 -13.98 -7.10 -4.69
C ILE A 85 -15.17 -6.44 -3.95
N PRO A 86 -15.87 -7.18 -3.08
CA PRO A 86 -16.91 -6.61 -2.23
C PRO A 86 -16.27 -5.82 -1.07
N TRP A 87 -15.73 -4.64 -1.40
CA TRP A 87 -14.95 -3.79 -0.50
C TRP A 87 -15.63 -3.55 0.84
N ALA A 88 -16.94 -3.30 0.85
CA ALA A 88 -17.69 -3.06 2.08
C ALA A 88 -17.67 -4.29 3.00
N ASN A 89 -17.73 -5.49 2.45
CA ASN A 89 -17.65 -6.74 3.22
C ASN A 89 -16.24 -6.99 3.74
N GLU A 90 -15.21 -6.76 2.91
CA GLU A 90 -13.81 -6.91 3.32
C GLU A 90 -13.43 -5.95 4.45
N PHE A 91 -13.80 -4.66 4.34
CA PHE A 91 -13.56 -3.70 5.40
C PHE A 91 -14.36 -4.01 6.66
N ARG A 92 -15.62 -4.46 6.53
CA ARG A 92 -16.42 -4.92 7.68
C ARG A 92 -15.79 -6.12 8.36
N PHE A 93 -15.26 -7.07 7.60
CA PHE A 93 -14.55 -8.23 8.13
C PHE A 93 -13.31 -7.80 8.91
N VAL A 94 -12.46 -6.93 8.34
CA VAL A 94 -11.26 -6.43 9.02
C VAL A 94 -11.62 -5.69 10.31
N ALA A 95 -12.69 -4.88 10.28
CA ALA A 95 -13.17 -4.15 11.44
C ALA A 95 -13.69 -5.09 12.55
N SER A 96 -14.23 -6.26 12.21
CA SER A 96 -14.73 -7.24 13.19
C SER A 96 -13.67 -8.21 13.71
N MET A 97 -12.44 -8.17 13.18
CA MET A 97 -11.36 -9.04 13.66
C MET A 97 -11.01 -8.77 15.13
N PRO A 98 -10.62 -9.81 15.89
CA PRO A 98 -10.10 -9.64 17.25
C PRO A 98 -8.91 -8.67 17.31
N CYS A 99 -8.80 -7.92 18.40
CA CYS A 99 -7.76 -6.92 18.60
C CYS A 99 -7.35 -6.74 20.08
N LYS A 100 -7.61 -7.74 20.93
CA LYS A 100 -7.33 -7.68 22.37
C LYS A 100 -5.86 -7.94 22.66
N THR A 101 -5.23 -8.88 21.96
CA THR A 101 -3.81 -9.18 22.14
C THR A 101 -2.93 -8.41 21.13
N PRO A 102 -1.63 -8.19 21.42
CA PRO A 102 -0.69 -7.65 20.44
C PRO A 102 -0.64 -8.46 19.13
N GLU A 103 -0.73 -9.78 19.21
CA GLU A 103 -0.68 -10.69 18.07
C GLU A 103 -1.94 -10.54 17.21
N GLU A 104 -3.12 -10.47 17.85
CA GLU A 104 -4.39 -10.20 17.16
C GLU A 104 -4.36 -8.86 16.43
N ARG A 105 -3.87 -7.80 17.08
CA ARG A 105 -3.72 -6.47 16.48
C ARG A 105 -2.79 -6.50 15.28
N GLN A 106 -1.64 -7.16 15.39
CA GLN A 106 -0.70 -7.26 14.29
C GLN A 106 -1.33 -7.95 13.07
N ILE A 107 -2.04 -9.07 13.26
CA ILE A 107 -2.71 -9.79 12.18
C ILE A 107 -3.76 -8.90 11.51
N ARG A 108 -4.59 -8.24 12.31
CA ARG A 108 -5.62 -7.32 11.81
C ARG A 108 -5.01 -6.14 11.07
N ASP A 109 -4.04 -5.45 11.66
CA ASP A 109 -3.44 -4.23 11.10
C ASP A 109 -2.67 -4.56 9.80
N ARG A 110 -2.04 -5.74 9.72
CA ARG A 110 -1.45 -6.25 8.46
C ARG A 110 -2.53 -6.48 7.41
N LYS A 111 -3.65 -7.11 7.76
CA LYS A 111 -4.76 -7.33 6.82
C LYS A 111 -5.39 -6.01 6.38
N ALA A 112 -5.58 -5.08 7.32
CA ALA A 112 -6.09 -3.74 7.07
C ALA A 112 -5.19 -2.98 6.10
N PHE A 113 -3.88 -2.99 6.32
CA PHE A 113 -2.91 -2.37 5.44
C PHE A 113 -3.00 -2.93 4.02
N LEU A 114 -2.97 -4.26 3.86
CA LEU A 114 -3.00 -4.89 2.54
C LEU A 114 -4.30 -4.58 1.78
N ILE A 115 -5.45 -4.69 2.44
CA ILE A 115 -6.75 -4.43 1.81
C ILE A 115 -6.90 -2.94 1.50
N HIS A 116 -6.48 -2.05 2.39
CA HIS A 116 -6.57 -0.61 2.17
C HIS A 116 -5.65 -0.16 1.03
N SER A 117 -4.39 -0.61 1.00
CA SER A 117 -3.47 -0.31 -0.09
C SER A 117 -4.00 -0.81 -1.43
N LEU A 118 -4.52 -2.04 -1.49
CA LEU A 118 -5.14 -2.57 -2.71
C LEU A 118 -6.38 -1.76 -3.13
N PHE A 119 -7.24 -1.39 -2.18
CA PHE A 119 -8.42 -0.57 -2.45
C PHE A 119 -8.02 0.79 -3.03
N VAL A 120 -7.03 1.46 -2.44
CA VAL A 120 -6.52 2.74 -2.91
C VAL A 120 -5.96 2.61 -4.33
N ASP A 121 -5.16 1.58 -4.59
CA ASP A 121 -4.63 1.31 -5.94
C ASP A 121 -5.78 1.18 -6.95
N VAL A 122 -6.74 0.28 -6.69
CA VAL A 122 -7.88 0.03 -7.59
C VAL A 122 -8.70 1.30 -7.80
N ALA A 123 -9.00 2.05 -6.73
CA ALA A 123 -9.76 3.28 -6.80
C ALA A 123 -9.05 4.36 -7.64
N ILE A 124 -7.73 4.52 -7.50
CA ILE A 124 -6.93 5.47 -8.28
C ILE A 124 -6.91 5.06 -9.76
N PHE A 125 -6.56 3.81 -10.07
CA PHE A 125 -6.48 3.36 -11.46
C PHE A 125 -7.83 3.46 -12.16
N ARG A 126 -8.92 3.11 -11.45
CA ARG A 126 -10.27 3.27 -11.99
C ARG A 126 -10.64 4.73 -12.17
N ALA A 127 -10.42 5.60 -11.19
CA ALA A 127 -10.68 7.03 -11.33
C ALA A 127 -9.92 7.66 -12.51
N VAL A 128 -8.63 7.33 -12.68
CA VAL A 128 -7.82 7.80 -13.82
C VAL A 128 -8.37 7.26 -15.14
N SER A 129 -8.77 5.98 -15.20
CA SER A 129 -9.35 5.40 -16.41
C SER A 129 -10.67 6.07 -16.80
N THR A 130 -11.58 6.26 -15.83
CA THR A 130 -12.86 6.95 -16.03
C THR A 130 -12.63 8.40 -16.48
N LEU A 131 -11.67 9.10 -15.87
CA LEU A 131 -11.34 10.48 -16.24
C LEU A 131 -10.82 10.59 -17.69
N ARG A 132 -9.93 9.69 -18.12
CA ARG A 132 -9.48 9.64 -19.52
C ARG A 132 -10.65 9.41 -20.47
N HIS A 133 -11.55 8.49 -20.14
CA HIS A 133 -12.73 8.22 -20.95
C HIS A 133 -13.62 9.47 -21.11
N VAL A 134 -13.83 10.22 -20.03
CA VAL A 134 -14.60 11.48 -20.06
C VAL A 134 -13.89 12.54 -20.92
N MET A 135 -12.57 12.68 -20.79
CA MET A 135 -11.78 13.62 -21.60
C MET A 135 -11.86 13.28 -23.09
N GLU A 136 -11.69 12.01 -23.46
CA GLU A 136 -11.82 11.54 -24.84
C GLU A 136 -13.22 11.82 -25.41
N LYS A 137 -14.27 11.53 -24.63
CA LYS A 137 -15.67 11.81 -25.03
C LYS A 137 -15.93 13.31 -25.21
N MET A 138 -15.40 14.16 -24.33
CA MET A 138 -15.57 15.61 -24.40
C MET A 138 -14.84 16.24 -25.60
N ASN A 139 -13.69 15.70 -25.99
CA ASN A 139 -12.95 16.13 -27.19
C ASN A 139 -13.73 15.83 -28.50
N LEU A 140 -14.56 14.78 -28.50
CA LEU A 140 -15.33 14.34 -29.66
C LEU A 140 -16.67 15.09 -29.79
N THR A 141 -17.28 15.50 -28.68
CA THR A 141 -18.55 16.24 -28.67
C THR A 141 -18.48 17.39 -27.67
N PRO A 142 -18.41 18.66 -28.11
CA PRO A 142 -18.47 19.82 -27.22
C PRO A 142 -19.90 19.90 -26.68
N THR A 143 -20.16 19.17 -25.61
CA THR A 143 -21.50 19.06 -25.07
C THR A 143 -21.67 20.20 -24.09
N THR A 144 -22.66 21.07 -24.35
CA THR A 144 -23.12 22.12 -23.44
C THR A 144 -23.85 21.48 -22.26
N VAL A 145 -23.13 20.71 -21.42
CA VAL A 145 -23.73 20.05 -20.26
C VAL A 145 -23.79 21.08 -19.14
N ASN A 146 -25.00 21.54 -18.87
CA ASN A 146 -25.32 22.54 -17.85
C ASN A 146 -25.59 21.89 -16.48
N ASP A 147 -24.87 20.82 -16.15
CA ASP A 147 -24.99 20.14 -14.87
C ASP A 147 -23.61 19.70 -14.39
N GLY A 148 -23.31 19.93 -13.12
CA GLY A 148 -21.96 19.83 -12.55
C GLY A 148 -21.32 18.44 -12.60
N ILE A 149 -22.07 17.39 -12.97
CA ILE A 149 -21.60 16.01 -13.07
C ILE A 149 -21.40 15.63 -14.54
N LEU A 150 -20.16 15.29 -14.91
CA LEU A 150 -19.76 14.90 -16.26
C LEU A 150 -19.95 13.40 -16.50
N HIS A 151 -19.75 12.57 -15.47
CA HIS A 151 -19.88 11.12 -15.56
C HIS A 151 -20.02 10.48 -14.17
N THR A 152 -20.78 9.39 -14.08
CA THR A 152 -20.85 8.55 -12.88
C THR A 152 -20.75 7.09 -13.27
N GLU A 153 -19.87 6.35 -12.60
CA GLU A 153 -19.62 4.93 -12.81
C GLU A 153 -19.72 4.19 -11.47
N LYS A 154 -20.46 3.07 -11.44
CA LYS A 154 -20.57 2.21 -10.26
C LYS A 154 -19.96 0.84 -10.54
N LEU A 155 -18.97 0.45 -9.74
CA LEU A 155 -18.24 -0.82 -9.82
C LEU A 155 -18.34 -1.54 -8.48
N GLY A 156 -19.32 -2.44 -8.35
CA GLY A 156 -19.60 -3.11 -7.08
C GLY A 156 -19.93 -2.10 -5.97
N ASP A 157 -19.05 -2.05 -4.96
CA ASP A 157 -19.14 -1.13 -3.81
C ASP A 157 -18.49 0.24 -4.08
N LEU A 158 -17.74 0.40 -5.18
CA LEU A 158 -17.09 1.65 -5.56
C LEU A 158 -18.01 2.49 -6.44
N ASN A 159 -18.15 3.78 -6.12
CA ASN A 159 -18.85 4.76 -6.96
C ASN A 159 -17.87 5.89 -7.32
N ILE A 160 -17.68 6.13 -8.62
CA ILE A 160 -16.77 7.12 -9.16
C ILE A 160 -17.62 8.19 -9.84
N THR A 161 -17.47 9.43 -9.42
CA THR A 161 -18.19 10.58 -10.01
C THR A 161 -17.17 11.60 -10.49
N VAL A 162 -17.21 11.89 -11.79
CA VAL A 162 -16.40 12.93 -12.43
C VAL A 162 -17.27 14.17 -12.57
N MET A 163 -16.80 15.27 -11.98
CA MET A 163 -17.51 16.55 -11.99
C MET A 163 -16.63 17.61 -12.63
N LYS A 164 -17.26 18.64 -13.22
CA LYS A 164 -16.52 19.81 -13.70
C LYS A 164 -16.05 20.62 -12.50
N ASP A 165 -14.80 21.04 -12.51
CA ASP A 165 -14.27 21.91 -11.45
C ASP A 165 -15.00 23.27 -11.45
N ALA A 166 -15.04 23.92 -10.29
CA ALA A 166 -15.67 25.22 -10.13
C ALA A 166 -14.91 26.28 -10.95
N SER A 167 -15.64 27.19 -11.60
CA SER A 167 -15.06 28.21 -12.47
C SER A 167 -14.22 29.26 -11.74
N LEU A 168 -14.34 29.37 -10.40
CA LEU A 168 -13.58 30.32 -9.57
C LEU A 168 -12.80 29.57 -8.50
N ALA A 169 -11.48 29.77 -8.44
CA ALA A 169 -10.63 29.18 -7.40
C ALA A 169 -11.01 29.63 -5.98
N SER A 170 -11.62 30.82 -5.84
CA SER A 170 -12.12 31.37 -4.57
C SER A 170 -13.47 30.78 -4.13
N SER A 171 -14.18 30.09 -5.03
CA SER A 171 -15.37 29.30 -4.69
C SER A 171 -15.03 27.83 -4.47
N LYS A 172 -13.75 27.49 -4.28
CA LYS A 172 -13.37 26.24 -3.63
C LYS A 172 -13.99 26.27 -2.23
N ILE A 173 -15.19 25.71 -2.14
CA ILE A 173 -15.73 25.26 -0.88
C ILE A 173 -14.63 24.37 -0.34
N ASP A 174 -14.17 24.68 0.87
CA ASP A 174 -13.31 23.81 1.64
C ASP A 174 -14.10 22.50 1.78
N THR A 175 -13.98 21.61 0.79
CA THR A 175 -14.64 20.31 0.77
C THR A 175 -13.88 19.49 1.78
N LYS A 176 -14.14 19.81 3.05
CA LYS A 176 -14.01 18.88 4.14
C LYS A 176 -14.68 17.61 3.63
N ILE A 177 -13.87 16.58 3.44
CA ILE A 177 -14.33 15.24 3.10
C ILE A 177 -15.06 14.74 4.35
N ASP A 178 -16.25 15.28 4.61
CA ASP A 178 -17.12 14.84 5.69
C ASP A 178 -17.71 13.51 5.20
N GLY A 179 -17.15 12.42 5.72
CA GLY A 179 -17.60 11.05 5.44
C GLY A 179 -19.09 10.79 5.74
N LEU A 180 -19.79 11.76 6.33
CA LEU A 180 -21.23 11.75 6.58
C LEU A 180 -22.06 11.76 5.29
N ARG A 181 -21.58 12.36 4.18
CA ARG A 181 -22.34 12.35 2.92
C ARG A 181 -22.33 11.01 2.17
N ALA A 182 -21.47 10.06 2.57
CA ALA A 182 -21.41 8.72 1.99
C ALA A 182 -22.44 7.75 2.61
N THR A 183 -22.98 8.06 3.78
CA THR A 183 -24.05 7.28 4.42
C THR A 183 -25.36 8.04 4.25
N ALA A 184 -26.19 7.60 3.31
CA ALA A 184 -27.61 7.92 3.34
C ALA A 184 -28.24 7.23 4.57
N LEU A 185 -28.04 7.84 5.73
CA LEU A 185 -28.67 7.50 7.00
C LEU A 185 -29.24 8.81 7.56
N ASP A 186 -30.19 9.36 6.82
CA ASP A 186 -31.25 10.18 7.39
C ASP A 186 -32.50 9.30 7.47
N GLN A 187 -32.65 8.64 8.62
CA GLN A 187 -33.92 8.29 9.27
C GLN A 187 -33.68 7.90 10.73
#